data_AF-A0A2W6WB86-F1
#
_entry.id   AF-A0A2W6WB86-F1
#
_cell.length_a   1.000
_cell.length_b   1.000
_cell.length_c   1.000
_cell.angle_alpha   90.00
_cell.angle_beta   90.00
_cell.angle_gamma   90.00
#
_symmetry.space_group_name_H-M   'P 1'
#
loop_
_entity.id
_entity.type
_entity.pdbx_description
1 polymer ?
#
loop_
_entity_poly.entity_id
_entity_poly.type
_entity_poly.pdbx_seq_one_letter_code
_entity_poly.pdbx_strand_id
1 'polypeptide(L)'
;MPRDTDGFVPEPEDNSEQDDAGQAQDVARDARTLGTDLSEESVRGGRSDRTSLIPDDVPDLVEKMNEMQRSGRIDNDAYYGEPMMDDEDGWLGDTEGDDDE
;
A
#
# COMPACT_ATOMS: atom_id res chain seq x y z
N MET A 1 12.20 -24.42 48.91
CA MET A 1 11.89 -25.40 47.85
C MET A 1 12.92 -25.21 46.75
N PRO A 2 13.78 -26.20 46.45
CA PRO A 2 14.61 -26.17 45.26
C PRO A 2 13.70 -26.38 44.03
N ARG A 3 13.96 -25.70 42.92
CA ARG A 3 13.25 -25.94 41.66
C ARG A 3 13.95 -27.08 40.93
N ASP A 4 13.23 -28.17 40.70
CA ASP A 4 13.65 -29.24 39.81
C ASP A 4 13.87 -28.68 38.40
N THR A 5 15.10 -28.73 37.90
CA THR A 5 15.46 -28.29 36.54
C THR A 5 15.50 -29.46 35.54
N ASP A 6 15.01 -30.64 35.92
CA ASP A 6 15.19 -31.90 35.17
C ASP A 6 14.19 -32.10 34.02
N GLY A 7 13.65 -31.00 33.48
CA GLY A 7 12.64 -31.02 32.42
C GLY A 7 12.64 -29.78 31.52
N PHE A 8 13.63 -28.90 31.64
CA PHE A 8 13.83 -27.83 30.66
C PHE A 8 14.73 -28.38 29.56
N VAL A 9 14.12 -29.09 28.60
CA VAL A 9 14.75 -29.20 27.28
C VAL A 9 14.75 -27.77 26.73
N PRO A 10 15.91 -27.11 26.55
CA PRO A 10 15.91 -25.83 25.87
C PRO A 10 15.25 -26.07 24.52
N GLU A 11 14.17 -25.33 24.22
CA GLU A 11 13.73 -25.20 22.84
C GLU A 11 14.97 -24.87 21.99
N PRO A 12 15.14 -25.43 20.78
CA PRO A 12 16.30 -25.11 19.97
C PRO A 12 16.38 -23.58 19.85
N GLU A 13 17.36 -22.99 20.52
CA GLU A 13 17.53 -21.54 20.67
C GLU A 13 17.78 -20.84 19.32
N ASP A 14 17.96 -21.62 18.25
CA ASP A 14 18.05 -21.16 16.88
C ASP A 14 16.92 -21.77 16.06
N ASN A 15 15.86 -20.99 15.82
CA ASN A 15 14.99 -21.24 14.69
C ASN A 15 15.79 -20.88 13.43
N SER A 16 16.19 -21.89 12.65
CA SER A 16 16.86 -21.66 11.35
C SER A 16 16.04 -20.80 10.39
N GLU A 17 14.72 -20.71 10.58
CA GLU A 17 13.83 -19.82 9.81
C GLU A 17 13.97 -18.33 10.20
N GLN A 18 14.64 -18.04 11.32
CA GLN A 18 14.94 -16.68 11.81
C GLN A 18 16.43 -16.30 11.66
N ASP A 19 17.30 -17.25 11.31
CA ASP A 19 18.75 -17.03 11.04
C ASP A 19 19.00 -16.29 9.72
N ASP A 20 17.96 -16.12 8.89
CA ASP A 20 18.01 -15.24 7.71
C ASP A 20 17.99 -13.76 8.16
N ALA A 21 19.13 -13.29 8.65
CA ALA A 21 19.44 -11.88 8.84
C ALA A 21 19.53 -11.18 7.48
N GLY A 22 18.39 -10.89 6.86
CA GLY A 22 18.38 -10.29 5.54
C GLY A 22 17.03 -9.79 5.07
N GLN A 23 15.96 -10.57 5.21
CA GLN A 23 14.74 -10.30 4.44
C GLN A 23 14.17 -8.89 4.63
N ALA A 24 14.00 -8.44 5.88
CA ALA A 24 13.47 -7.10 6.12
C ALA A 24 14.47 -5.97 5.84
N GLN A 25 15.76 -6.17 6.16
CA GLN A 25 16.78 -5.12 6.00
C GLN A 25 17.26 -4.98 4.56
N ASP A 26 17.34 -6.09 3.83
CA ASP A 26 17.71 -6.13 2.42
C ASP A 26 16.58 -5.57 1.58
N VAL A 27 15.31 -5.93 1.84
CA VAL A 27 14.15 -5.29 1.19
C VAL A 27 14.12 -3.78 1.49
N ALA A 28 14.38 -3.37 2.73
CA ALA A 28 14.44 -1.95 3.07
C ALA A 28 15.63 -1.22 2.42
N ARG A 29 16.77 -1.90 2.25
CA ARG A 29 17.95 -1.36 1.57
C ARG A 29 17.71 -1.24 0.07
N ASP A 30 17.11 -2.25 -0.55
CA ASP A 30 16.74 -2.30 -1.96
C ASP A 30 15.68 -1.23 -2.29
N ALA A 31 14.69 -1.04 -1.43
CA ALA A 31 13.69 0.02 -1.59
C ALA A 31 14.30 1.43 -1.51
N ARG A 32 15.41 1.62 -0.78
CA ARG A 32 16.12 2.91 -0.71
C ARG A 32 16.96 3.19 -1.95
N THR A 33 17.46 2.16 -2.63
CA THR A 33 18.32 2.28 -3.82
C THR A 33 17.55 2.17 -5.12
N LEU A 34 16.34 1.60 -5.09
CA LEU A 34 15.37 1.72 -6.16
C LEU A 34 14.96 3.20 -6.25
N GLY A 35 15.73 3.94 -7.06
CA GLY A 35 15.46 5.33 -7.38
C GLY A 35 14.07 5.42 -7.99
N THR A 36 13.09 5.69 -7.14
CA THR A 36 11.78 6.11 -7.57
C THR A 36 11.94 7.57 -7.94
N ASP A 37 12.31 7.81 -9.20
CA ASP A 37 12.04 9.10 -9.81
C ASP A 37 10.51 9.23 -9.90
N LEU A 38 9.88 9.57 -8.78
CA LEU A 38 8.44 9.83 -8.70
C LEU A 38 8.07 11.15 -9.40
N SER A 39 9.07 11.88 -9.90
CA SER A 39 8.91 13.13 -10.62
C SER A 39 8.84 12.95 -12.14
N GLU A 40 8.66 11.72 -12.63
CA GLU A 40 8.30 11.50 -14.02
C GLU A 40 7.01 12.29 -14.33
N GLU A 41 7.09 13.18 -15.33
CA GLU A 41 5.91 13.87 -15.83
C GLU A 41 4.90 12.84 -16.33
N SER A 42 3.62 13.06 -16.05
CA SER A 42 2.55 12.21 -16.57
C SER A 42 2.66 12.10 -18.09
N VAL A 43 2.57 10.87 -18.58
CA VAL A 43 2.52 10.56 -20.01
C VAL A 43 1.23 9.83 -20.29
N ARG A 44 0.21 10.56 -20.74
CA ARG A 44 -0.99 9.95 -21.31
C ARG A 44 -0.63 9.15 -22.56
N GLY A 45 -1.33 8.03 -22.77
CA GLY A 45 -1.15 7.15 -23.92
C GLY A 45 -1.10 7.92 -25.25
N GLY A 46 -0.17 7.54 -26.13
CA GLY A 46 0.06 8.23 -27.40
C GLY A 46 -1.13 8.17 -28.38
N ARG A 47 -1.20 9.18 -29.28
CA ARG A 47 -2.15 9.39 -30.40
C ARG A 47 -3.38 8.49 -30.38
N SER A 48 -4.55 9.05 -30.02
CA SER A 48 -5.91 8.54 -30.24
C SER A 48 -5.99 7.37 -31.21
N ASP A 49 -5.70 6.20 -30.66
CA ASP A 49 -5.83 4.93 -31.32
C ASP A 49 -7.19 4.39 -30.90
N ARG A 50 -8.10 4.23 -31.87
CA ARG A 50 -9.43 3.65 -31.58
C ARG A 50 -9.35 2.20 -31.13
N THR A 51 -8.18 1.56 -31.24
CA THR A 51 -7.89 0.23 -30.71
C THR A 51 -7.30 0.27 -29.30
N SER A 52 -6.96 1.45 -28.78
CA SER A 52 -6.54 1.60 -27.38
C SER A 52 -7.71 1.27 -26.46
N LEU A 53 -7.44 0.40 -25.49
CA LEU A 53 -8.41 0.04 -24.44
C LEU A 53 -8.63 1.20 -23.46
N ILE A 54 -7.63 2.07 -23.31
CA ILE A 54 -7.66 3.22 -22.42
C ILE A 54 -7.76 4.48 -23.29
N PRO A 55 -8.86 5.23 -23.22
CA PRO A 55 -9.01 6.51 -23.88
C PRO A 55 -7.98 7.56 -23.41
N ASP A 56 -7.62 8.49 -24.29
CA ASP A 56 -6.65 9.56 -24.00
C ASP A 56 -7.14 10.57 -22.93
N ASP A 57 -8.44 10.58 -22.62
CA ASP A 57 -9.08 11.45 -21.62
C ASP A 57 -9.15 10.82 -20.22
N VAL A 58 -8.68 9.58 -20.05
CA VAL A 58 -8.57 8.95 -18.72
C VAL A 58 -7.27 9.43 -18.06
N PRO A 59 -7.35 10.01 -16.84
CA PRO A 59 -6.14 10.41 -16.12
C PRO A 59 -5.31 9.19 -15.73
N ASP A 60 -3.99 9.31 -15.85
CA ASP A 60 -3.07 8.26 -15.42
C ASP A 60 -2.83 8.29 -13.89
N LEU A 61 -2.02 7.35 -13.41
CA LEU A 61 -1.70 7.22 -11.99
C LEU A 61 -1.04 8.49 -11.42
N VAL A 62 -0.12 9.10 -12.16
CA VAL A 62 0.60 10.29 -11.71
C VAL A 62 -0.33 11.50 -11.67
N GLU A 63 -1.25 11.62 -12.63
CA GLU A 63 -2.29 12.65 -12.65
C GLU A 63 -3.23 12.51 -11.45
N LYS A 64 -3.69 11.30 -11.18
CA LYS A 64 -4.51 10.99 -9.99
C LYS A 64 -3.76 11.30 -8.69
N MET A 65 -2.48 10.93 -8.59
CA MET A 65 -1.65 11.26 -7.41
C MET A 65 -1.48 12.77 -7.22
N ASN A 66 -1.25 13.52 -8.29
CA ASN A 66 -1.14 14.98 -8.23
C ASN A 66 -2.49 15.62 -7.86
N GLU A 67 -3.61 15.08 -8.34
CA GLU A 67 -4.95 15.52 -7.95
C GLU A 67 -5.20 15.27 -6.46
N MET A 68 -4.88 14.09 -5.94
CA MET A 68 -4.99 13.78 -4.51
C MET A 68 -4.14 14.72 -3.66
N GLN A 69 -2.90 14.98 -4.08
CA GLN A 69 -2.02 15.91 -3.37
C GLN A 69 -2.57 17.34 -3.35
N ARG A 70 -3.17 17.80 -4.46
CA ARG A 70 -3.73 19.16 -4.57
C ARG A 70 -5.05 19.31 -3.82
N SER A 71 -5.90 18.29 -3.84
CA SER A 71 -7.21 18.30 -3.20
C SER A 71 -7.13 18.00 -1.71
N GLY A 72 -6.08 17.28 -1.28
CA GLY A 72 -5.99 16.72 0.07
C GLY A 72 -6.98 15.57 0.32
N ARG A 73 -7.64 15.07 -0.74
CA ARG A 73 -8.58 13.96 -0.70
C ARG A 73 -7.99 12.77 -1.45
N ILE A 74 -8.14 11.57 -0.92
CA ILE A 74 -7.77 10.31 -1.54
C ILE A 74 -8.92 9.78 -2.40
N ASP A 75 -8.56 9.02 -3.42
CA ASP A 75 -9.49 8.25 -4.23
C ASP A 75 -9.88 6.98 -3.46
N ASN A 76 -11.16 6.85 -3.10
CA ASN A 76 -11.70 5.68 -2.39
C ASN A 76 -12.45 4.71 -3.32
N ASP A 77 -12.44 4.93 -4.64
CA ASP A 77 -13.24 4.13 -5.59
C ASP A 77 -12.84 2.64 -5.58
N ALA A 78 -11.61 2.32 -5.17
CA ALA A 78 -11.15 0.94 -5.01
C ALA A 78 -11.93 0.15 -3.95
N TYR A 79 -12.50 0.85 -2.97
CA TYR A 79 -13.27 0.28 -1.86
C TYR A 79 -14.79 0.47 -2.05
N TYR A 80 -15.21 0.90 -3.24
CA TYR A 80 -16.61 1.11 -3.56
C TYR A 80 -17.45 -0.15 -3.27
N GLY A 81 -18.47 -0.01 -2.43
CA GLY A 81 -19.34 -1.09 -1.97
C GLY A 81 -18.81 -1.92 -0.79
N GLU A 82 -17.65 -1.59 -0.23
CA GLU A 82 -17.19 -2.14 1.05
C GLU A 82 -17.68 -1.27 2.21
N PRO A 83 -18.09 -1.86 3.35
CA PRO A 83 -18.47 -1.08 4.53
C PRO A 83 -17.30 -0.25 5.07
N MET A 84 -17.58 1.02 5.38
CA MET A 84 -16.62 1.89 6.06
C MET A 84 -16.60 1.56 7.55
N MET A 85 -15.45 1.08 8.03
CA MET A 85 -15.26 0.71 9.45
C MET A 85 -14.52 1.80 10.25
N ASP A 86 -14.22 2.93 9.61
CA ASP A 86 -13.54 4.09 10.20
C ASP A 86 -14.58 5.04 10.77
N ASP A 87 -14.40 5.45 12.03
CA ASP A 87 -15.30 6.38 12.71
C ASP A 87 -15.05 7.84 12.32
N GLU A 88 -13.92 8.12 11.66
CA GLU A 88 -13.55 9.43 11.13
C GLU A 88 -13.77 9.51 9.60
N ASP A 89 -14.93 9.04 9.14
CA ASP A 89 -15.33 9.08 7.74
C ASP A 89 -15.40 10.53 7.19
N GLY A 90 -15.06 10.71 5.91
CA GLY A 90 -15.09 12.02 5.27
C GLY A 90 -13.85 12.91 5.44
N TRP A 91 -12.89 12.59 6.33
CA TRP A 91 -11.68 13.42 6.47
C TRP A 91 -10.77 13.36 5.24
N LEU A 92 -10.58 12.15 4.70
CA LEU A 92 -9.69 11.91 3.56
C LEU A 92 -10.42 11.93 2.22
N GLY A 93 -11.70 12.26 2.14
CA GLY A 93 -12.43 12.25 0.87
C GLY A 93 -13.84 11.74 1.04
N ASP A 94 -14.58 11.72 -0.06
CA ASP A 94 -15.92 11.15 -0.03
C ASP A 94 -15.77 9.64 0.08
N THR A 95 -16.42 9.08 1.10
CA THR A 95 -16.57 7.65 1.33
C THR A 95 -18.05 7.35 1.22
N GLU A 96 -18.41 6.12 0.88
CA GLU A 96 -19.80 5.70 1.03
C GLU A 96 -20.10 5.69 2.51
N GLY A 97 -20.86 6.69 2.97
CA GLY A 97 -21.43 6.67 4.29
C GLY A 97 -22.35 5.45 4.40
N ASP A 98 -22.46 4.90 5.60
CA ASP A 98 -23.53 3.96 5.92
C ASP A 98 -24.89 4.72 5.87
N ASP A 99 -25.33 5.14 4.68
CA ASP A 99 -26.67 5.66 4.41
C ASP A 99 -27.66 4.47 4.35
N ASP A 100 -27.72 3.72 5.45
CA ASP A 100 -28.77 2.74 5.75
C ASP A 100 -29.51 3.18 7.04
N GLU A 101 -30.11 4.38 7.04
CA GLU A 101 -31.35 4.67 7.81
C GLU A 101 -32.21 5.82 7.24
#